data_AF-A0A6P1G9T8-F1
#
_entry.id   AF-A0A6P1G9T8-F1
#
_cell.length_a   1.000
_cell.length_b   1.000
_cell.length_c   1.000
_cell.angle_alpha   90.00
_cell.angle_beta   90.00
_cell.angle_gamma   90.00
#
_symmetry.space_group_name_H-M   'P 1'
#
loop_
_entity.id
_entity.type
_entity.pdbx_description
1 polymer ?
#
loop_
_entity_poly.entity_id
_entity_poly.type
_entity_poly.pdbx_seq_one_letter_code
_entity_poly.pdbx_strand_id
1 'polypeptide(L)'
;MKHRLKKHRLSRNSSHRMSLMCNLSVSIIEHGRVQTTLARAIALRPFIEKLVTKARVPESLSMRRLLLSRIKNESAVTKLINEVARRYVDRPGGYCRIIRTGYRVGDAAPMAIIEFV
;
A
#
# COMPACT_ATOMS: atom_id res chain seq x y z
N MET A 1 20.11 -14.63 14.42
CA MET A 1 19.16 -13.86 13.58
C MET A 1 18.26 -14.81 12.80
N LYS A 2 17.02 -14.43 12.45
CA LYS A 2 16.20 -15.26 11.53
C LYS A 2 16.70 -15.10 10.10
N HIS A 3 17.44 -16.09 9.60
CA HIS A 3 17.98 -16.05 8.23
C HIS A 3 16.85 -16.00 7.19
N ARG A 4 17.05 -15.21 6.12
CA ARG A 4 16.15 -15.09 4.95
C ARG A 4 14.71 -14.61 5.24
N LEU A 5 14.45 -13.99 6.39
CA LEU A 5 13.11 -13.46 6.71
C LEU A 5 12.82 -12.15 5.94
N LYS A 6 12.16 -12.26 4.78
CA LYS A 6 11.75 -11.11 3.94
C LYS A 6 10.41 -10.47 4.34
N LYS A 7 9.77 -10.92 5.43
CA LYS A 7 8.44 -10.43 5.88
C LYS A 7 8.59 -9.39 6.99
N HIS A 8 7.96 -8.23 6.80
CA HIS A 8 7.85 -7.21 7.86
C HIS A 8 6.81 -7.65 8.91
N ARG A 9 7.23 -7.89 10.16
CA ARG A 9 6.30 -8.34 11.23
C ARG A 9 5.47 -7.22 11.85
N LEU A 10 5.98 -5.98 11.86
CA LEU A 10 5.33 -4.78 12.43
C LEU A 10 4.83 -4.96 13.88
N SER A 11 5.53 -5.80 14.66
CA SER A 11 5.18 -6.18 16.03
C SER A 11 3.72 -6.62 16.19
N ARG A 12 3.17 -7.29 15.17
CA ARG A 12 1.77 -7.75 15.12
C ARG A 12 1.68 -9.21 14.68
N ASN A 13 0.59 -9.86 15.08
CA ASN A 13 0.18 -11.15 14.54
C ASN A 13 -0.18 -11.02 13.03
N SER A 14 -0.40 -12.14 12.35
CA SER A 14 -0.68 -12.16 10.92
C SER A 14 -1.98 -11.47 10.55
N SER A 15 -3.06 -11.68 11.31
CA SER A 15 -4.39 -11.12 11.04
C SER A 15 -4.40 -9.60 11.18
N HIS A 16 -3.92 -9.06 12.30
CA HIS A 16 -3.85 -7.62 12.54
C HIS A 16 -2.88 -6.95 11.56
N ARG A 17 -1.76 -7.60 11.22
CA ARG A 17 -0.86 -7.07 10.19
C ARG A 17 -1.57 -6.95 8.84
N MET A 18 -2.36 -7.95 8.44
CA MET A 18 -3.12 -7.89 7.19
C MET A 18 -4.11 -6.73 7.23
N SER A 19 -4.93 -6.63 8.28
CA SER A 19 -5.90 -5.52 8.43
C SER A 19 -5.23 -4.14 8.39
N LEU A 20 -4.05 -3.98 9.01
CA LEU A 20 -3.28 -2.74 8.94
C LEU A 20 -2.86 -2.41 7.50
N MET A 21 -2.41 -3.40 6.72
CA MET A 21 -2.05 -3.19 5.31
C MET A 21 -3.28 -2.84 4.45
N CYS A 22 -4.42 -3.49 4.70
CA CYS A 22 -5.69 -3.15 4.05
C CYS A 22 -6.07 -1.69 4.31
N ASN A 23 -6.11 -1.29 5.57
CA ASN A 23 -6.53 0.06 5.97
C ASN A 23 -5.58 1.13 5.41
N LEU A 24 -4.26 0.92 5.52
CA LEU A 24 -3.29 1.86 4.94
C LEU A 24 -3.37 1.95 3.41
N SER A 25 -3.70 0.83 2.74
CA SER A 25 -3.90 0.83 1.29
C SER A 25 -5.14 1.62 0.90
N VAL A 26 -6.24 1.49 1.67
CA VAL A 26 -7.44 2.31 1.47
C VAL A 26 -7.09 3.78 1.61
N SER A 27 -6.44 4.18 2.70
CA SER A 27 -6.09 5.59 2.94
C SER A 27 -5.20 6.19 1.86
N ILE A 28 -4.20 5.47 1.34
CA ILE A 28 -3.36 5.99 0.25
C ILE A 28 -4.10 6.06 -1.08
N ILE A 29 -5.00 5.13 -1.37
CA ILE A 29 -5.83 5.17 -2.59
C ILE A 29 -6.79 6.35 -2.53
N GLU A 30 -7.40 6.61 -1.38
CA GLU A 30 -8.36 7.69 -1.19
C GLU A 30 -7.68 9.06 -1.24
N HIS A 31 -6.55 9.24 -0.54
CA HIS A 31 -5.92 10.56 -0.37
C HIS A 31 -4.70 10.80 -1.26
N GLY A 32 -4.15 9.78 -1.90
CA GLY A 32 -2.93 9.87 -2.73
C GLY A 32 -1.62 9.93 -1.94
N ARG A 33 -1.66 10.37 -0.67
CA ARG A 33 -0.51 10.56 0.22
C ARG A 33 -0.88 10.25 1.66
N VAL A 34 -0.04 9.51 2.37
CA VAL A 34 -0.23 9.17 3.79
C VAL A 34 1.07 9.30 4.56
N GLN A 35 1.01 9.94 5.72
CA GLN A 35 2.11 9.99 6.68
C GLN A 35 2.00 8.82 7.66
N THR A 36 3.07 8.06 7.83
CA THR A 36 3.12 6.89 8.71
C THR A 36 4.53 6.64 9.23
N THR A 37 4.75 5.57 10.00
CA THR A 37 6.11 5.20 10.42
C THR A 37 6.88 4.59 9.25
N LEU A 38 8.20 4.79 9.21
CA LEU A 38 9.07 4.28 8.15
C LEU A 38 8.90 2.77 7.95
N ALA A 39 8.81 2.01 9.05
CA ALA A 39 8.61 0.57 8.98
C ALA A 39 7.28 0.18 8.32
N ARG A 40 6.20 0.94 8.57
CA ARG A 40 4.89 0.71 7.92
C ARG A 40 4.94 1.09 6.45
N ALA A 41 5.57 2.21 6.10
CA ALA A 41 5.71 2.65 4.70
C ALA A 41 6.48 1.62 3.85
N ILE A 42 7.63 1.13 4.37
CA ILE A 42 8.42 0.10 3.69
C ILE A 42 7.62 -1.19 3.49
N ALA A 43 6.85 -1.59 4.51
CA ALA A 43 6.00 -2.78 4.44
C ALA A 43 4.80 -2.62 3.48
N LEU A 44 4.24 -1.41 3.39
CA LEU A 44 3.10 -1.08 2.55
C LEU A 44 3.46 -1.06 1.07
N ARG A 45 4.64 -0.53 0.70
CA ARG A 45 5.08 -0.39 -0.70
C ARG A 45 4.91 -1.66 -1.55
N PRO A 46 5.46 -2.84 -1.19
CA PRO A 46 5.28 -4.04 -2.00
C PRO A 46 3.84 -4.57 -2.00
N PHE A 47 3.01 -4.17 -1.03
CA PHE A 47 1.60 -4.56 -0.97
C PHE A 47 0.78 -3.71 -1.95
N ILE A 48 0.90 -2.38 -1.88
CA ILE A 48 0.15 -1.46 -2.74
C ILE A 48 0.60 -1.53 -4.20
N GLU A 49 1.90 -1.67 -4.48
CA GLU A 49 2.38 -1.77 -5.86
C GLU A 49 1.80 -3.00 -6.58
N LYS A 50 1.65 -4.12 -5.87
CA LYS A 50 0.98 -5.31 -6.41
C LYS A 50 -0.51 -5.10 -6.66
N LEU A 51 -1.17 -4.26 -5.86
CA LEU A 51 -2.57 -3.90 -6.09
C LEU A 51 -2.70 -3.04 -7.35
N VAL A 52 -1.83 -2.05 -7.54
CA VAL A 52 -1.79 -1.22 -8.76
C VAL A 52 -1.53 -2.08 -10.00
N THR A 53 -0.53 -2.98 -9.96
CA THR A 53 -0.25 -3.87 -11.10
C THR A 53 -1.45 -4.73 -11.47
N LYS A 54 -2.20 -5.25 -10.49
CA LYS A 54 -3.41 -6.05 -10.74
C LYS A 54 -4.57 -5.19 -11.26
N ALA A 55 -4.69 -3.96 -10.77
CA ALA A 55 -5.73 -3.03 -11.19
C ALA A 55 -5.54 -2.50 -12.62
N ARG A 56 -4.31 -2.50 -13.13
CA ARG A 56 -4.01 -2.10 -14.52
C ARG A 56 -4.52 -3.08 -15.57
N VAL A 57 -4.74 -4.35 -15.22
CA VAL A 57 -5.23 -5.35 -16.18
C VAL A 57 -6.62 -4.91 -16.66
N PRO A 58 -6.78 -4.58 -17.95
CA PRO A 58 -8.04 -4.04 -18.46
C PRO A 58 -9.16 -5.07 -18.35
N GLU A 59 -10.35 -4.59 -17.97
CA GLU A 59 -11.65 -5.29 -18.09
C GLU A 59 -11.68 -6.73 -17.51
N SER A 60 -10.96 -6.99 -16.41
CA SER A 60 -10.96 -8.30 -15.76
C SER A 60 -11.82 -8.33 -14.49
N LEU A 61 -12.99 -8.99 -14.56
CA LEU A 61 -13.84 -9.26 -13.40
C LEU A 61 -13.10 -10.06 -12.31
N SER A 62 -12.23 -10.98 -12.72
CA SER A 62 -11.41 -11.78 -11.80
C SER A 62 -10.45 -10.90 -10.99
N MET A 63 -9.82 -9.91 -11.63
CA MET A 63 -8.94 -8.96 -10.92
C MET A 63 -9.73 -8.07 -9.97
N ARG A 64 -10.92 -7.58 -10.37
CA ARG A 64 -11.79 -6.80 -9.47
C ARG A 64 -12.16 -7.60 -8.22
N ARG A 65 -12.57 -8.87 -8.36
CA ARG A 65 -12.89 -9.77 -7.23
C ARG A 65 -11.67 -10.00 -6.33
N LEU A 66 -10.49 -10.20 -6.93
CA LEU A 66 -9.24 -10.38 -6.18
C LEU A 66 -8.88 -9.12 -5.38
N LEU A 67 -9.05 -7.92 -5.96
CA LEU A 67 -8.81 -6.66 -5.26
C LEU A 67 -9.78 -6.45 -4.10
N LEU A 68 -11.08 -6.71 -4.31
CA LEU A 68 -12.09 -6.65 -3.25
C LEU A 68 -11.76 -7.61 -2.09
N SER A 69 -11.30 -8.83 -2.39
CA SER A 69 -10.89 -9.79 -1.36
C SER A 69 -9.73 -9.29 -0.49
N ARG A 70 -8.88 -8.40 -1.02
CA ARG A 70 -7.67 -7.88 -0.38
C ARG A 70 -7.90 -6.57 0.35
N ILE A 71 -8.62 -5.63 -0.27
CA ILE A 71 -8.82 -4.27 0.25
C ILE A 71 -10.08 -4.20 1.13
N LYS A 72 -11.11 -5.01 0.82
CA LYS A 72 -12.41 -5.03 1.51
C LYS A 72 -13.16 -3.69 1.54
N ASN A 73 -12.86 -2.80 0.59
CA ASN A 73 -13.54 -1.52 0.39
C ASN A 73 -13.80 -1.33 -1.10
N GLU A 74 -15.08 -1.21 -1.49
CA GLU A 74 -15.49 -1.10 -2.88
C GLU A 74 -15.18 0.27 -3.51
N SER A 75 -15.35 1.35 -2.75
CA SER A 75 -15.04 2.71 -3.20
C SER A 75 -13.56 2.83 -3.57
N ALA A 76 -12.67 2.38 -2.67
CA ALA A 76 -11.24 2.38 -2.90
C ALA A 76 -10.85 1.51 -4.11
N VAL A 77 -11.46 0.34 -4.29
CA VAL A 77 -11.17 -0.52 -5.46
C VAL A 77 -11.60 0.15 -6.77
N THR A 78 -12.76 0.80 -6.77
CA THR A 78 -13.27 1.52 -7.95
C THR A 78 -12.34 2.67 -8.33
N LYS A 79 -11.92 3.47 -7.35
CA LYS A 79 -10.94 4.55 -7.54
C LYS A 79 -9.58 4.03 -8.03
N LEU A 80 -9.11 2.91 -7.45
CA LEU A 80 -7.85 2.29 -7.84
C LEU A 80 -7.86 1.87 -9.32
N ILE A 81 -8.93 1.26 -9.80
CA ILE A 81 -9.05 0.79 -11.19
C ILE A 81 -9.26 1.96 -12.16
N ASN A 82 -10.19 2.86 -11.84
CA ASN A 82 -10.63 3.89 -12.78
C ASN A 82 -9.68 5.08 -12.88
N GLU A 83 -8.99 5.44 -11.79
CA GLU A 83 -8.14 6.63 -11.75
C GLU A 83 -6.66 6.27 -11.62
N VAL A 84 -6.30 5.55 -10.54
CA VAL A 84 -4.89 5.33 -10.19
C VAL A 84 -4.21 4.41 -11.21
N ALA A 85 -4.84 3.30 -11.58
CA ALA A 85 -4.26 2.35 -12.51
C ALA A 85 -4.09 2.94 -13.92
N ARG A 86 -5.04 3.78 -14.37
CA ARG A 86 -4.96 4.49 -15.66
C ARG A 86 -3.78 5.46 -15.72
N ARG A 87 -3.44 6.11 -14.60
CA ARG A 87 -2.28 7.01 -14.52
C ARG A 87 -0.94 6.29 -14.78
N TYR A 88 -0.86 5.00 -14.46
CA TYR A 88 0.40 4.24 -14.51
C TYR A 88 0.42 3.18 -15.60
N VAL A 89 -0.33 3.37 -16.68
CA VAL A 89 -0.36 2.41 -17.79
C VAL A 89 1.03 2.20 -18.38
N ASP A 90 1.74 3.29 -18.67
CA ASP A 90 3.04 3.26 -19.32
C ASP A 90 4.22 3.00 -18.36
N ARG A 91 3.95 2.91 -17.06
CA ARG A 91 5.00 2.78 -16.03
C ARG A 91 5.26 1.30 -15.71
N PRO A 92 6.48 0.76 -15.91
CA PRO A 92 6.75 -0.66 -15.66
C PRO A 92 6.85 -1.04 -14.17
N GLY A 93 6.80 -0.07 -13.25
CA GLY A 93 6.80 -0.32 -11.80
C GLY A 93 7.20 0.92 -10.98
N GLY A 94 7.30 0.74 -9.66
CA GLY A 94 7.67 1.82 -8.73
C GLY A 94 6.64 2.94 -8.71
N TYR A 95 5.39 2.59 -8.39
CA TYR A 95 4.25 3.52 -8.37
C TYR A 95 4.21 4.37 -7.09
N CYS A 96 4.96 3.99 -6.06
CA CYS A 96 4.98 4.69 -4.79
C CYS A 96 6.38 5.23 -4.48
N ARG A 97 6.42 6.42 -3.90
CA ARG A 97 7.61 7.04 -3.33
C ARG A 97 7.49 7.06 -1.81
N ILE A 98 8.61 6.83 -1.12
CA ILE A 98 8.71 6.99 0.33
C ILE A 98 9.69 8.12 0.61
N ILE A 99 9.21 9.16 1.30
CA ILE A 99 10.02 10.30 1.73
C ILE A 99 10.16 10.22 3.25
N ARG A 100 11.40 10.16 3.74
CA ARG A 100 11.66 10.24 5.19
C ARG A 100 11.44 11.69 5.64
N THR A 101 10.74 11.88 6.75
CA THR A 101 10.46 13.23 7.27
C THR A 101 11.28 13.53 8.50
N GLY A 102 11.12 12.75 9.56
CA GLY A 102 11.80 12.98 10.83
C GLY A 102 11.37 11.98 11.89
N TYR A 103 11.57 12.31 13.16
CA TYR A 103 11.15 11.48 14.28
C TYR A 103 9.90 12.04 14.94
N ARG A 104 9.00 11.17 15.36
CA ARG A 104 7.80 11.57 16.09
C ARG A 104 8.17 11.99 17.53
N VAL A 105 7.61 13.10 17.98
CA VAL A 105 7.77 13.58 19.36
C VAL A 105 7.13 12.58 20.33
N GLY A 106 7.83 12.29 21.43
CA GLY A 106 7.38 11.35 22.47
C GLY A 106 8.06 9.98 22.38
N ASP A 107 7.84 9.24 21.29
CA ASP A 107 8.37 7.87 21.15
C ASP A 107 9.56 7.75 20.19
N ALA A 108 10.01 8.88 19.62
CA ALA A 108 11.11 8.95 18.66
C ALA A 108 10.97 7.93 17.51
N ALA A 109 9.74 7.61 17.10
CA ALA A 109 9.52 6.69 15.99
C ALA A 109 9.91 7.36 14.66
N PRO A 110 10.71 6.72 13.79
CA PRO A 110 11.04 7.28 12.49
C PRO A 110 9.80 7.35 11.61
N MET A 111 9.49 8.53 11.12
CA MET A 111 8.35 8.85 10.28
C MET A 111 8.73 8.95 8.81
N ALA A 112 7.77 8.63 7.96
CA ALA A 112 7.89 8.75 6.52
C ALA A 112 6.52 9.05 5.91
N ILE A 113 6.55 9.69 4.76
CA ILE A 113 5.40 9.90 3.90
C ILE A 113 5.51 8.89 2.76
N ILE A 114 4.42 8.19 2.49
CA ILE A 114 4.27 7.35 1.31
C ILE A 114 3.20 7.93 0.41
N GLU A 115 3.54 8.13 -0.86
CA GLU A 115 2.71 8.78 -1.86
C GLU A 115 2.79 8.09 -3.21
N PHE A 116 1.73 8.22 -3.99
CA PHE A 116 1.71 7.89 -5.41
C PHE A 116 2.53 8.91 -6.22
N VAL A 117 3.27 8.44 -7.23
CA VAL A 117 4.15 9.25 -8.08
C VAL A 117 3.41 9.94 -9.22
#